data_AF-A0A9D1GN08-F1
#
_entry.id   AF-A0A9D1GN08-F1
#
_cell.length_a   1.000
_cell.length_b   1.000
_cell.length_c   1.000
_cell.angle_alpha   90.00
_cell.angle_beta   90.00
_cell.angle_gamma   90.00
#
_symmetry.space_group_name_H-M   'P 1'
#
loop_
_entity.id
_entity.type
_entity.pdbx_description
1 polymer ?
#
loop_
_entity_poly.entity_id
_entity_poly.type
_entity_poly.pdbx_seq_one_letter_code
_entity_poly.pdbx_strand_id
1 'polypeptide(L)'
;MTLKNTFITRILPAMVAGAALLLSGCSTAPQVTLKEDAETYTLDNGIICARVSKVTGDLVSLRYNGTEMLATTLQPDFIPEAQGDSPADNPNWRNPSISGRAHAYWSHDAMGVRGSAPAIPSVTIDPGRNGGRIAEVSVKAISGGRKMGTGPGAGPDGQFVSDIEIRYTLERGSSGIYTYSIFEHTPQYPLTQLGEARFCAKLAPFFDWMSVDK
;
A
#
# COMPACT_ATOMS: atom_id res chain seq x y z
N MET A 1 -47.97 64.74 48.59
CA MET A 1 -46.66 64.52 47.95
C MET A 1 -46.36 63.02 48.07
N THR A 2 -46.78 62.15 47.13
CA THR A 2 -45.99 61.62 45.98
C THR A 2 -44.63 61.04 46.41
N LEU A 3 -44.15 59.83 46.11
CA LEU A 3 -44.31 58.84 45.02
C LEU A 3 -43.69 57.50 45.53
N LYS A 4 -44.36 56.34 45.47
CA LYS A 4 -44.14 55.14 44.61
C LYS A 4 -42.71 54.53 44.45
N ASN A 5 -42.72 53.18 44.49
CA ASN A 5 -41.87 52.18 43.80
C ASN A 5 -40.41 52.01 44.29
N THR A 6 -39.87 50.79 44.41
CA THR A 6 -39.72 49.82 43.30
C THR A 6 -39.39 48.41 43.81
N PHE A 7 -40.10 47.40 43.31
CA PHE A 7 -39.75 45.97 43.43
C PHE A 7 -38.59 45.63 42.48
N ILE A 8 -37.53 44.98 43.00
CA ILE A 8 -36.43 44.46 42.19
C ILE A 8 -36.73 43.01 41.81
N THR A 9 -37.13 42.79 40.56
CA THR A 9 -37.28 41.46 39.96
C THR A 9 -35.91 40.96 39.48
N ARG A 10 -35.38 39.91 40.10
CA ARG A 10 -34.17 39.21 39.64
C ARG A 10 -34.52 38.34 38.42
N ILE A 11 -33.96 38.67 37.27
CA ILE A 11 -33.99 37.85 36.06
C ILE A 11 -32.85 36.81 36.16
N LEU A 12 -33.19 35.52 36.14
CA LEU A 12 -32.24 34.43 35.91
C LEU A 12 -31.95 34.33 34.40
N PRO A 13 -30.68 34.20 33.97
CA PRO A 13 -30.39 33.89 32.58
C PRO A 13 -30.69 32.43 32.31
N ALA A 14 -31.58 32.16 31.35
CA ALA A 14 -31.80 30.83 30.81
C ALA A 14 -30.55 30.41 30.01
N MET A 15 -29.81 29.43 30.52
CA MET A 15 -28.68 28.82 29.83
C MET A 15 -29.23 27.90 28.73
N VAL A 16 -29.27 28.40 27.49
CA VAL A 16 -29.60 27.57 26.32
C VAL A 16 -28.38 26.70 26.03
N ALA A 17 -28.45 25.42 26.45
CA ALA A 17 -27.49 24.41 26.04
C ALA A 17 -27.73 24.07 24.55
N GLY A 18 -27.01 24.73 23.66
CA GLY A 18 -26.96 24.37 22.25
C GLY A 18 -26.27 23.03 22.09
N ALA A 19 -27.04 21.96 21.86
CA ALA A 19 -26.50 20.68 21.44
C ALA A 19 -25.90 20.86 20.03
N ALA A 20 -24.58 20.98 19.95
CA ALA A 20 -23.88 20.89 18.68
C ALA A 20 -24.00 19.46 18.16
N LEU A 21 -24.93 19.22 17.23
CA LEU A 21 -24.90 18.02 16.40
C LEU A 21 -23.63 18.08 15.56
N LEU A 22 -22.61 17.32 15.98
CA LEU A 22 -21.51 16.95 15.12
C LEU A 22 -22.08 16.05 14.02
N LEU A 23 -22.41 16.66 12.87
CA LEU A 23 -22.66 15.92 11.63
C LEU A 23 -21.33 15.30 11.21
N SER A 24 -21.02 14.11 11.74
CA SER A 24 -20.00 13.24 11.13
C SER A 24 -20.49 12.94 9.71
N GLY A 25 -19.92 13.62 8.72
CA GLY A 25 -20.17 13.32 7.32
C GLY A 25 -19.83 11.86 7.08
N CYS A 26 -20.85 11.00 7.00
CA CYS A 26 -20.66 9.62 6.59
C CYS A 26 -20.21 9.69 5.14
N SER A 27 -18.94 9.40 4.86
CA SER A 27 -18.49 9.22 3.49
C SER A 27 -19.40 8.18 2.84
N THR A 28 -19.99 8.50 1.69
CA THR A 28 -20.85 7.59 0.92
C THR A 28 -20.04 6.56 0.13
N ALA A 29 -18.74 6.77 -0.02
CA ALA A 29 -17.85 5.82 -0.70
C ALA A 29 -17.80 4.49 0.07
N PRO A 30 -17.64 3.34 -0.58
CA PRO A 30 -17.52 2.05 0.11
C PRO A 30 -16.37 2.06 1.11
N GLN A 31 -16.51 1.35 2.23
CA GLN A 31 -15.42 1.20 3.21
C GLN A 31 -14.22 0.48 2.59
N VAL A 32 -13.02 0.86 3.00
CA VAL A 32 -11.83 0.07 2.69
C VAL A 32 -11.93 -1.27 3.40
N THR A 33 -11.67 -2.35 2.66
CA THR A 33 -11.53 -3.71 3.17
C THR A 33 -10.11 -4.20 2.90
N LEU A 34 -9.63 -5.06 3.80
CA LEU A 34 -8.35 -5.74 3.67
C LEU A 34 -8.60 -7.24 3.83
N LYS A 35 -8.17 -8.02 2.85
CA LYS A 35 -8.19 -9.47 2.88
C LYS A 35 -6.78 -9.98 2.65
N GLU A 36 -6.52 -11.21 3.07
CA GLU A 36 -5.25 -11.86 2.83
C GLU A 36 -5.43 -13.33 2.49
N ASP A 37 -4.52 -13.84 1.66
CA ASP A 37 -4.28 -15.26 1.47
C ASP A 37 -2.82 -15.59 1.87
N ALA A 38 -2.35 -16.79 1.50
CA ALA A 38 -1.00 -17.23 1.81
C ALA A 38 0.08 -16.36 1.16
N GLU A 39 -0.19 -15.75 0.01
CA GLU A 39 0.82 -15.10 -0.84
C GLU A 39 0.57 -13.61 -1.01
N THR A 40 -0.64 -13.11 -0.78
CA THR A 40 -1.02 -11.73 -1.07
C THR A 40 -1.85 -11.05 0.02
N TYR A 41 -1.71 -9.73 0.08
CA TYR A 41 -2.72 -8.82 0.63
C TYR A 41 -3.62 -8.32 -0.49
N THR A 42 -4.91 -8.12 -0.21
CA THR A 42 -5.88 -7.49 -1.10
C THR A 42 -6.53 -6.30 -0.42
N LEU A 43 -6.26 -5.09 -0.91
CA LEU A 43 -6.83 -3.83 -0.44
C LEU A 43 -7.91 -3.38 -1.42
N ASP A 44 -9.13 -3.13 -0.94
CA ASP A 44 -10.27 -2.81 -1.80
C ASP A 44 -11.15 -1.72 -1.18
N ASN A 45 -11.46 -0.66 -1.93
CA ASN A 45 -12.36 0.42 -1.51
C ASN A 45 -13.60 0.59 -2.41
N GLY A 46 -13.89 -0.41 -3.26
CA GLY A 46 -14.95 -0.41 -4.27
C GLY A 46 -14.64 0.36 -5.55
N ILE A 47 -13.56 1.15 -5.58
CA ILE A 47 -13.04 1.85 -6.78
C ILE A 47 -11.74 1.20 -7.22
N ILE A 48 -10.80 1.07 -6.29
CA ILE A 48 -9.54 0.36 -6.45
C ILE A 48 -9.61 -0.99 -5.75
N CYS A 49 -9.11 -2.03 -6.41
CA CYS A 49 -8.79 -3.32 -5.81
C CYS A 49 -7.34 -3.68 -6.14
N ALA A 50 -6.46 -3.69 -5.15
CA ALA A 50 -5.03 -3.87 -5.30
C ALA A 50 -4.57 -5.15 -4.60
N ARG A 51 -3.75 -5.96 -5.26
CA ARG A 51 -3.14 -7.17 -4.69
C ARG A 51 -1.63 -7.02 -4.58
N VAL A 52 -1.10 -7.20 -3.37
CA VAL A 52 0.33 -7.03 -3.05
C VAL A 52 0.94 -8.35 -2.63
N SER A 53 2.05 -8.75 -3.23
CA SER A 53 2.81 -9.95 -2.86
C SER A 53 3.43 -9.80 -1.47
N LYS A 54 3.12 -10.74 -0.57
CA LYS A 54 3.73 -10.85 0.77
C LYS A 54 5.19 -11.29 0.74
N VAL A 55 5.67 -11.75 -0.41
CA VAL A 55 7.02 -12.27 -0.59
C VAL A 55 7.94 -11.20 -1.18
N THR A 56 7.48 -10.52 -2.22
CA THR A 56 8.32 -9.60 -3.01
C THR A 56 8.02 -8.14 -2.74
N GLY A 57 6.81 -7.84 -2.27
CA GLY A 57 6.29 -6.48 -2.22
C GLY A 57 5.83 -5.96 -3.58
N ASP A 58 5.78 -6.79 -4.64
CA ASP A 58 5.23 -6.38 -5.93
C ASP A 58 3.72 -6.16 -5.84
N LEU A 59 3.23 -5.17 -6.57
CA LEU A 59 1.81 -4.95 -6.83
C LEU A 59 1.41 -5.81 -8.03
N VAL A 60 0.88 -6.99 -7.74
CA VAL A 60 0.64 -8.07 -8.72
C VAL A 60 -0.67 -7.91 -9.51
N SER A 61 -1.60 -7.11 -8.99
CA SER A 61 -2.84 -6.69 -9.67
C SER A 61 -3.26 -5.33 -9.15
N LEU A 62 -3.75 -4.47 -10.05
CA LEU A 62 -4.33 -3.18 -9.73
C LEU A 62 -5.56 -2.95 -10.59
N ARG A 63 -6.75 -3.03 -9.99
CA ARG A 63 -8.00 -2.81 -10.69
C ARG A 63 -8.59 -1.47 -10.38
N TYR A 64 -9.13 -0.83 -11.42
CA TYR A 64 -9.98 0.35 -11.31
C TYR A 64 -11.37 0.01 -11.84
N ASN A 65 -12.40 0.12 -10.99
CA ASN A 65 -13.78 -0.24 -11.29
C ASN A 65 -13.91 -1.64 -11.93
N GLY A 66 -13.17 -2.62 -11.40
CA GLY A 66 -13.17 -4.01 -11.87
C GLY A 66 -12.29 -4.28 -13.09
N THR A 67 -11.78 -3.26 -13.78
CA THR A 67 -10.87 -3.41 -14.93
C THR A 67 -9.43 -3.49 -14.45
N GLU A 68 -8.67 -4.49 -14.90
CA GLU A 68 -7.24 -4.63 -14.60
C GLU A 68 -6.40 -3.59 -15.34
N MET A 69 -5.59 -2.85 -14.59
CA MET A 69 -4.77 -1.76 -15.12
C MET A 69 -3.36 -2.21 -15.49
N LEU A 70 -2.88 -3.34 -14.94
CA LEU A 70 -1.55 -3.86 -15.24
C LEU A 70 -1.56 -4.80 -16.46
N ALA A 71 -0.42 -4.92 -17.14
CA ALA A 71 -0.19 -5.89 -18.21
C ALA A 71 0.02 -7.32 -17.68
N THR A 72 -0.78 -7.72 -16.68
CA THR A 72 -0.74 -9.07 -16.11
C THR A 72 -1.68 -10.00 -16.87
N THR A 73 -1.32 -11.28 -17.00
CA THR A 73 -2.31 -12.29 -17.39
C THR A 73 -3.14 -12.64 -16.17
N LEU A 74 -4.45 -12.45 -16.30
CA LEU A 74 -5.41 -12.93 -15.32
C LEU A 74 -6.00 -14.21 -15.89
N GLN A 75 -5.86 -15.31 -15.16
CA GLN A 75 -6.74 -16.46 -15.37
C GLN A 75 -8.22 -16.01 -15.21
N PRO A 76 -9.21 -16.76 -15.72
CA PRO A 76 -10.64 -16.42 -15.61
C PRO A 76 -11.15 -16.22 -14.18
N ASP A 77 -10.44 -16.74 -13.18
CA ASP A 77 -10.71 -16.61 -11.74
C ASP A 77 -9.94 -15.47 -11.07
N PHE A 78 -9.27 -14.62 -11.85
CA PHE A 78 -8.54 -13.45 -11.38
C PHE A 78 -7.33 -13.77 -10.49
N ILE A 79 -6.79 -14.98 -10.60
CA ILE A 79 -5.46 -15.30 -10.11
C ILE A 79 -4.45 -14.72 -11.11
N PRO A 80 -3.51 -13.85 -10.68
CA PRO A 80 -2.44 -13.39 -11.54
C PRO A 80 -1.56 -14.59 -11.88
N GLU A 81 -1.48 -14.94 -13.15
CA GLU A 81 -0.48 -15.87 -13.66
C GLU A 81 0.60 -15.10 -14.43
N ALA A 82 1.82 -15.59 -14.34
CA ALA A 82 2.94 -15.08 -15.11
C ALA A 82 2.66 -15.25 -16.61
N GLN A 83 2.80 -14.17 -17.38
CA GLN A 83 2.90 -14.24 -18.83
C GLN A 83 4.18 -13.53 -19.29
N GLY A 84 5.09 -14.31 -19.85
CA GLY A 84 6.41 -13.83 -20.27
C GLY A 84 7.39 -13.64 -19.12
N ASP A 85 8.68 -13.65 -19.49
CA ASP A 85 9.87 -13.79 -18.63
C ASP A 85 9.79 -15.00 -17.67
N SER A 86 10.92 -15.65 -17.38
CA SER A 86 10.93 -16.66 -16.31
C SER A 86 10.44 -16.00 -15.01
N PRO A 87 9.58 -16.66 -14.19
CA PRO A 87 9.32 -16.19 -12.83
C PRO A 87 10.66 -15.80 -12.23
N ALA A 88 10.74 -14.63 -11.58
CA ALA A 88 12.00 -14.26 -10.93
C ALA A 88 12.40 -15.47 -10.10
N ASP A 89 13.51 -16.13 -10.46
CA ASP A 89 13.98 -17.35 -9.81
C ASP A 89 13.89 -17.02 -8.33
N ASN A 90 12.93 -17.60 -7.62
CA ASN A 90 12.77 -17.32 -6.21
C ASN A 90 13.68 -18.32 -5.54
N PRO A 91 14.91 -17.94 -5.19
CA PRO A 91 15.83 -18.91 -4.65
C PRO A 91 15.42 -19.40 -3.25
N ASN A 92 14.43 -18.75 -2.62
CA ASN A 92 14.04 -18.92 -1.22
C ASN A 92 12.61 -19.45 -1.04
N TRP A 93 11.77 -19.52 -2.08
CA TRP A 93 10.39 -19.99 -1.97
C TRP A 93 9.82 -20.55 -3.28
N ARG A 94 8.77 -21.37 -3.16
CA ARG A 94 8.26 -22.33 -4.15
C ARG A 94 7.75 -21.68 -5.46
N ASN A 95 7.84 -22.42 -6.57
CA ASN A 95 7.22 -22.09 -7.86
C ASN A 95 5.68 -22.22 -7.81
N PRO A 96 4.90 -21.34 -8.46
CA PRO A 96 5.30 -20.06 -9.07
C PRO A 96 5.12 -18.89 -8.10
N SER A 97 6.19 -18.12 -7.92
CA SER A 97 6.08 -16.83 -7.26
C SER A 97 5.33 -15.86 -8.17
N ILE A 98 4.30 -15.21 -7.63
CA ILE A 98 3.66 -14.06 -8.28
C ILE A 98 4.60 -12.86 -8.17
N SER A 99 5.66 -12.87 -8.96
CA SER A 99 6.71 -11.87 -8.95
C SER A 99 7.30 -11.67 -10.34
N GLY A 100 7.91 -10.50 -10.53
CA GLY A 100 8.72 -10.22 -11.70
C GLY A 100 8.12 -9.18 -12.63
N ARG A 101 8.65 -9.17 -13.85
CA ARG A 101 8.58 -8.01 -14.73
C ARG A 101 7.17 -7.71 -15.24
N ALA A 102 6.22 -8.63 -15.17
CA ALA A 102 4.88 -8.48 -15.77
C ALA A 102 3.95 -7.53 -15.00
N HIS A 103 4.29 -7.17 -13.76
CA HIS A 103 3.39 -6.42 -12.87
C HIS A 103 3.87 -4.97 -12.61
N ALA A 104 3.44 -4.39 -11.49
CA ALA A 104 4.04 -3.19 -10.95
C ALA A 104 4.95 -3.52 -9.76
N TYR A 105 6.16 -2.99 -9.76
CA TYR A 105 7.23 -3.41 -8.86
C TYR A 105 8.12 -2.23 -8.47
N TRP A 106 8.75 -2.35 -7.30
CA TRP A 106 9.92 -1.55 -6.96
C TRP A 106 11.16 -2.23 -7.54
N SER A 107 12.12 -1.46 -8.07
CA SER A 107 13.39 -2.00 -8.60
C SER A 107 14.16 -2.83 -7.58
N HIS A 108 13.88 -2.63 -6.29
CA HIS A 108 14.46 -3.34 -5.17
C HIS A 108 13.33 -4.02 -4.39
N ASP A 109 13.08 -5.28 -4.71
CA ASP A 109 12.11 -6.14 -4.02
C ASP A 109 12.51 -6.45 -2.57
N ALA A 110 11.57 -7.03 -1.83
CA ALA A 110 11.77 -7.54 -0.47
C ALA A 110 12.28 -9.00 -0.42
N MET A 111 12.69 -9.61 -1.54
CA MET A 111 13.12 -11.01 -1.54
C MET A 111 14.58 -11.18 -1.11
N GLY A 112 15.46 -10.35 -1.69
CA GLY A 112 16.90 -10.51 -1.56
C GLY A 112 17.45 -11.77 -2.26
N VAL A 113 18.76 -11.96 -2.12
CA VAL A 113 19.50 -13.05 -2.80
C VAL A 113 19.14 -14.46 -2.30
N ARG A 114 19.64 -15.50 -2.98
CA ARG A 114 19.53 -16.91 -2.54
C ARG A 114 20.04 -17.10 -1.11
N GLY A 115 19.27 -17.83 -0.31
CA GLY A 115 19.49 -18.03 1.12
C GLY A 115 18.98 -16.89 2.01
N SER A 116 18.31 -15.87 1.44
CA SER A 116 17.72 -14.80 2.24
C SER A 116 16.56 -15.33 3.09
N ALA A 117 16.47 -14.78 4.31
CA ALA A 117 15.30 -14.98 5.15
C ALA A 117 14.05 -14.45 4.43
N PRO A 118 12.88 -15.11 4.60
CA PRO A 118 11.63 -14.62 4.03
C PRO A 118 11.33 -13.18 4.45
N ALA A 119 10.59 -12.47 3.59
CA ALA A 119 10.02 -11.19 3.94
C ALA A 119 9.06 -11.33 5.15
N ILE A 120 8.89 -10.22 5.86
CA ILE A 120 8.04 -10.03 7.02
C ILE A 120 6.85 -9.18 6.56
N PRO A 121 5.76 -9.81 6.08
CA PRO A 121 4.55 -9.09 5.71
C PRO A 121 3.81 -8.63 6.98
N SER A 122 3.26 -7.42 6.95
CA SER A 122 2.51 -6.86 8.08
C SER A 122 1.33 -6.00 7.61
N VAL A 123 0.25 -6.00 8.40
CA VAL A 123 -0.81 -4.99 8.31
C VAL A 123 -0.44 -3.86 9.26
N THR A 124 0.00 -2.73 8.73
CA THR A 124 0.43 -1.58 9.54
C THR A 124 -0.73 -0.67 9.91
N ILE A 125 -1.80 -0.64 9.11
CA ILE A 125 -3.06 0.02 9.44
C ILE A 125 -4.23 -0.90 9.06
N ASP A 126 -4.95 -1.37 10.08
CA ASP A 126 -6.12 -2.25 9.93
C ASP A 126 -7.40 -1.41 9.70
N PRO A 127 -8.07 -1.53 8.53
CA PRO A 127 -9.29 -0.79 8.23
C PRO A 127 -10.45 -1.15 9.18
N GLY A 128 -10.48 -2.36 9.73
CA GLY A 128 -11.48 -2.80 10.71
C GLY A 128 -11.41 -1.99 12.02
N ARG A 129 -10.26 -1.37 12.31
CA ARG A 129 -10.02 -0.55 13.52
C ARG A 129 -10.18 0.94 13.30
N ASN A 130 -10.40 1.39 12.06
CA ASN A 130 -10.54 2.81 11.73
C ASN A 130 -11.82 3.14 10.95
N GLY A 131 -12.83 2.26 11.03
CA GLY A 131 -14.14 2.44 10.38
C GLY A 131 -14.09 2.31 8.86
N GLY A 132 -13.09 1.59 8.33
CA GLY A 132 -12.88 1.42 6.89
C GLY A 132 -12.41 2.70 6.20
N ARG A 133 -11.72 3.60 6.91
CA ARG A 133 -11.21 4.86 6.36
C ARG A 133 -9.94 4.66 5.54
N ILE A 134 -9.05 3.77 6.00
CA ILE A 134 -7.73 3.57 5.40
C ILE A 134 -7.23 2.16 5.72
N ALA A 135 -6.50 1.54 4.80
CA ALA A 135 -5.72 0.34 5.05
C ALA A 135 -4.26 0.57 4.62
N GLU A 136 -3.31 0.01 5.37
CA GLU A 136 -1.91 -0.01 4.97
C GLU A 136 -1.30 -1.38 5.26
N VAL A 137 -0.52 -1.87 4.29
CA VAL A 137 0.28 -3.09 4.43
C VAL A 137 1.74 -2.77 4.16
N SER A 138 2.63 -3.52 4.82
CA SER A 138 4.07 -3.48 4.57
C SER A 138 4.63 -4.87 4.29
N VAL A 139 5.70 -4.91 3.51
CA VAL A 139 6.50 -6.10 3.24
C VAL A 139 7.95 -5.73 3.50
N LYS A 140 8.47 -6.13 4.67
CA LYS A 140 9.83 -5.80 5.13
C LYS A 140 10.78 -6.97 4.93
N ALA A 141 12.01 -6.69 4.54
CA ALA A 141 13.08 -7.65 4.47
C ALA A 141 14.31 -7.13 5.20
N ILE A 142 14.90 -8.00 6.03
CA ILE A 142 16.11 -7.70 6.78
C ILE A 142 17.31 -8.16 5.97
N SER A 143 18.23 -7.24 5.68
CA SER A 143 19.47 -7.52 4.97
C SER A 143 20.41 -8.39 5.81
N GLY A 144 20.60 -8.07 7.10
CA GLY A 144 21.62 -8.74 7.92
C GLY A 144 23.03 -8.60 7.34
N GLY A 145 23.30 -7.53 6.59
CA GLY A 145 24.57 -7.26 5.92
C GLY A 145 24.70 -7.88 4.53
N ARG A 146 23.69 -8.62 4.02
CA ARG A 146 23.68 -9.15 2.66
C ARG A 146 23.05 -8.19 1.66
N LYS A 147 23.38 -8.33 0.38
CA LYS A 147 22.75 -7.54 -0.67
C LYS A 147 21.28 -7.90 -0.83
N MET A 148 20.46 -6.87 -1.01
CA MET A 148 19.03 -6.92 -1.22
C MET A 148 18.67 -6.28 -2.56
N GLY A 149 17.39 -6.36 -2.95
CA GLY A 149 16.88 -5.87 -4.22
C GLY A 149 17.32 -6.74 -5.39
N THR A 150 16.67 -7.89 -5.53
CA THR A 150 16.81 -8.83 -6.67
C THR A 150 15.77 -8.61 -7.76
N GLY A 151 15.08 -7.47 -7.70
CA GLY A 151 14.00 -7.12 -8.61
C GLY A 151 14.47 -6.88 -10.05
N PRO A 152 13.54 -6.59 -10.97
CA PRO A 152 13.86 -6.37 -12.37
C PRO A 152 14.95 -5.33 -12.64
N GLY A 153 16.07 -5.79 -13.22
CA GLY A 153 17.24 -4.97 -13.55
C GLY A 153 18.39 -5.12 -12.55
N ALA A 154 18.18 -5.83 -11.43
CA ALA A 154 19.24 -6.25 -10.53
C ALA A 154 19.94 -7.52 -11.01
N GLY A 155 21.21 -7.69 -10.63
CA GLY A 155 21.94 -8.95 -10.80
C GLY A 155 21.49 -10.01 -9.77
N PRO A 156 21.82 -11.29 -10.00
CA PRO A 156 21.43 -12.40 -9.12
C PRO A 156 22.03 -12.30 -7.71
N ASP A 157 23.14 -11.57 -7.55
CA ASP A 157 23.81 -11.31 -6.27
C ASP A 157 23.25 -10.09 -5.52
N GLY A 158 22.11 -9.55 -5.97
CA GLY A 158 21.47 -8.38 -5.38
C GLY A 158 22.19 -7.08 -5.72
N GLN A 159 21.59 -5.95 -5.36
CA GLN A 159 22.09 -4.62 -5.70
C GLN A 159 22.91 -3.99 -4.57
N PHE A 160 22.27 -3.78 -3.42
CA PHE A 160 22.81 -2.93 -2.34
C PHE A 160 22.43 -3.50 -0.97
N VAL A 161 23.14 -3.08 0.08
CA VAL A 161 23.01 -3.65 1.42
C VAL A 161 22.17 -2.73 2.29
N SER A 162 20.90 -3.05 2.47
CA SER A 162 19.96 -2.29 3.30
C SER A 162 18.78 -3.18 3.63
N ASP A 163 18.17 -2.96 4.79
CA ASP A 163 16.80 -3.45 4.98
C ASP A 163 15.90 -2.71 3.99
N ILE A 164 14.89 -3.41 3.47
CA ILE A 164 13.92 -2.87 2.52
C ILE A 164 12.54 -3.05 3.11
N GLU A 165 11.72 -2.01 3.08
CA GLU A 165 10.31 -2.10 3.44
C GLU A 165 9.45 -1.39 2.41
N ILE A 166 8.64 -2.17 1.70
CA ILE A 166 7.70 -1.64 0.71
C ILE A 166 6.34 -1.51 1.37
N ARG A 167 5.68 -0.37 1.18
CA ARG A 167 4.36 -0.08 1.74
C ARG A 167 3.35 0.28 0.68
N TYR A 168 2.10 -0.09 0.95
CA TYR A 168 0.94 0.24 0.15
C TYR A 168 -0.21 0.71 1.03
N THR A 169 -0.79 1.85 0.68
CA THR A 169 -1.86 2.49 1.45
C THR A 169 -3.04 2.79 0.55
N LEU A 170 -4.25 2.40 0.98
CA LEU A 170 -5.50 2.68 0.28
C LEU A 170 -6.47 3.42 1.19
N GLU A 171 -6.95 4.57 0.72
CA GLU A 171 -7.93 5.39 1.42
C GLU A 171 -9.34 5.20 0.88
N ARG A 172 -10.33 5.40 1.75
CA ARG A 172 -11.75 5.34 1.40
C ARG A 172 -12.10 6.37 0.33
N GLY A 173 -12.67 5.92 -0.79
CA GLY A 173 -13.09 6.79 -1.89
C GLY A 173 -11.95 7.32 -2.77
N SER A 174 -10.70 6.94 -2.51
CA SER A 174 -9.58 7.27 -3.40
C SER A 174 -9.65 6.45 -4.70
N SER A 175 -9.30 7.07 -5.82
CA SER A 175 -9.16 6.42 -7.13
C SER A 175 -7.72 5.97 -7.41
N GLY A 176 -6.85 5.95 -6.41
CA GLY A 176 -5.46 5.52 -6.53
C GLY A 176 -4.95 4.83 -5.27
N ILE A 177 -3.82 4.14 -5.41
CA ILE A 177 -3.08 3.52 -4.32
C ILE A 177 -1.77 4.28 -4.10
N TYR A 178 -1.41 4.50 -2.84
CA TYR A 178 -0.13 5.11 -2.47
C TYR A 178 0.90 4.01 -2.22
N THR A 179 2.14 4.21 -2.67
CA THR A 179 3.25 3.30 -2.39
C THR A 179 4.54 4.06 -2.17
N TYR A 180 5.39 3.52 -1.30
CA TYR A 180 6.74 4.00 -1.06
C TYR A 180 7.61 2.85 -0.57
N SER A 181 8.92 3.00 -0.74
CA SER A 181 9.92 2.08 -0.21
C SER A 181 10.79 2.79 0.82
N ILE A 182 11.09 2.11 1.91
CA ILE A 182 11.99 2.56 2.97
C ILE A 182 13.26 1.72 2.88
N PHE A 183 14.41 2.41 2.86
CA PHE A 183 15.72 1.78 2.92
C PHE A 183 16.39 2.16 4.25
N GLU A 184 16.67 1.16 5.07
CA GLU A 184 17.34 1.32 6.36
C GLU A 184 18.71 0.64 6.33
N HIS A 185 19.78 1.47 6.27
CA HIS A 185 21.17 1.04 6.41
C HIS A 185 21.60 1.21 7.87
N THR A 186 21.93 0.10 8.53
CA THR A 186 22.42 0.13 9.92
C THR A 186 23.94 0.30 9.95
N PRO A 187 24.53 0.90 11.02
CA PRO A 187 25.98 1.05 11.11
C PRO A 187 26.79 -0.26 11.05
N GLN A 188 26.14 -1.41 11.29
CA GLN A 188 26.77 -2.73 11.23
C GLN A 188 26.86 -3.27 9.80
N TYR A 189 26.12 -2.69 8.85
CA TYR A 189 26.12 -3.13 7.47
C TYR A 189 27.36 -2.60 6.72
N PRO A 190 27.96 -3.41 5.83
CA PRO A 190 29.08 -2.96 5.01
C PRO A 190 28.71 -1.75 4.15
N LEU A 191 29.75 -1.06 3.68
CA LEU A 191 29.60 0.02 2.71
C LEU A 191 28.82 -0.48 1.49
N THR A 192 27.89 0.34 1.03
CA THR A 192 27.07 0.03 -0.14
C THR A 192 26.76 1.29 -0.95
N GLN A 193 26.20 1.11 -2.14
CA GLN A 193 25.76 2.20 -3.01
C GLN A 193 24.43 1.83 -3.66
N LEU A 194 23.52 2.80 -3.71
CA LEU A 194 22.27 2.73 -4.47
C LEU A 194 22.37 3.74 -5.62
N GLY A 195 22.34 3.26 -6.86
CA GLY A 195 22.47 4.12 -8.05
C GLY A 195 21.14 4.69 -8.53
N GLU A 196 20.10 3.86 -8.55
CA GLU A 196 18.74 4.19 -8.97
C GLU A 196 17.78 3.53 -7.98
N ALA A 197 16.62 4.14 -7.73
CA ALA A 197 15.47 3.47 -7.12
C ALA A 197 14.21 3.95 -7.83
N ARG A 198 13.38 3.01 -8.30
CA ARG A 198 12.19 3.32 -9.10
C ARG A 198 11.04 2.40 -8.73
N PHE A 199 9.84 2.94 -8.86
CA PHE A 199 8.64 2.15 -9.02
C PHE A 199 8.30 2.11 -10.51
N CYS A 200 8.05 0.92 -11.05
CA CYS A 200 7.67 0.72 -12.44
C CYS A 200 6.37 -0.08 -12.50
N ALA A 201 5.39 0.41 -13.26
CA ALA A 201 4.18 -0.33 -13.56
C ALA A 201 4.14 -0.67 -15.05
N LYS A 202 4.05 -1.97 -15.39
CA LYS A 202 3.67 -2.36 -16.74
C LYS A 202 2.17 -2.24 -16.88
N LEU A 203 1.73 -1.31 -17.73
CA LEU A 203 0.33 -0.98 -17.92
C LEU A 203 -0.31 -1.81 -19.03
N ALA A 204 -1.58 -2.12 -18.87
CA ALA A 204 -2.39 -2.80 -19.87
C ALA A 204 -2.38 -2.05 -21.22
N PRO A 205 -2.54 -2.74 -22.36
CA PRO A 205 -2.31 -2.15 -23.69
C PRO A 205 -3.32 -1.08 -24.10
N PHE A 206 -4.42 -0.91 -23.35
CA PHE A 206 -5.40 0.15 -23.61
C PHE A 206 -4.96 1.52 -23.08
N PHE A 207 -3.82 1.62 -22.38
CA PHE A 207 -3.18 2.89 -22.07
C PHE A 207 -2.29 3.33 -23.23
N ASP A 208 -2.74 4.30 -24.01
CA ASP A 208 -2.10 4.77 -25.24
C ASP A 208 -1.60 6.23 -25.17
N TRP A 209 -1.82 6.92 -24.06
CA TRP A 209 -1.30 8.26 -23.78
C TRP A 209 -0.92 8.45 -22.32
N MET A 210 -0.08 9.45 -22.06
CA MET A 210 0.34 9.88 -20.72
C MET A 210 0.18 11.40 -20.60
N SER A 211 -0.48 11.85 -19.54
CA SER A 211 -0.44 13.27 -19.15
C SER A 211 0.66 13.45 -18.11
N VAL A 212 1.45 14.50 -18.29
CA VAL A 212 2.49 14.93 -17.37
C VAL A 212 2.11 16.35 -16.96
N ASP A 213 1.87 16.55 -15.67
CA ASP A 213 1.67 17.88 -15.10
C ASP A 213 3.01 18.62 -14.97
N LYS A 214 2.94 19.94 -14.75
CA LYS A 214 4.12 20.83 -14.66
C LYS A 214 4.47 21.13 -13.21
#